data_AF-A0A3L7C5W4-F1
#
_entry.id   AF-A0A3L7C5W4-F1
#
_cell.length_a   1.000
_cell.length_b   1.000
_cell.length_c   1.000
_cell.angle_alpha   90.00
_cell.angle_beta   90.00
_cell.angle_gamma   90.00
#
_symmetry.space_group_name_H-M   'P 1'
#
loop_
_entity.id
_entity.type
_entity.pdbx_description
1 polymer ?
#
loop_
_entity_poly.entity_id
_entity_poly.type
_entity_poly.pdbx_seq_one_letter_code
_entity_poly.pdbx_strand_id
1 'polypeptide(L)'
;MPHFPVNHPARPLYRVLAGLIGVYILVFGVWGVAETIGDPLFDRGSNWALGLRTNLAFSLASVVFGIVLIVGASRRTNLGHYMNLTAGVVFLLTSILMMSVLQTDANFLNFSMSTVIVSMLFGLILLGTGLYDKVGPEEHAETERRNRSHPVAEVHRR
;
A
#
# COMPACT_ATOMS: atom_id res chain seq x y z
N MET A 1 -12.94 -22.76 -12.21
CA MET A 1 -11.73 -22.28 -11.51
C MET A 1 -11.67 -20.77 -11.63
N PRO A 2 -11.41 -20.02 -10.54
CA PRO A 2 -11.28 -18.56 -10.61
C PRO A 2 -10.09 -18.20 -11.51
N HIS A 3 -10.36 -17.49 -12.59
CA HIS A 3 -9.39 -16.95 -13.53
C HIS A 3 -8.82 -15.68 -12.90
N PHE A 4 -7.87 -15.85 -11.98
CA PHE A 4 -7.10 -14.71 -11.48
C PHE A 4 -6.23 -14.18 -12.64
N PRO A 5 -6.24 -12.88 -12.93
CA PRO A 5 -5.41 -12.30 -13.98
C PRO A 5 -3.94 -12.44 -13.57
N VAL A 6 -3.24 -13.39 -14.19
CA VAL A 6 -1.81 -13.62 -14.04
C VAL A 6 -1.06 -12.78 -15.08
N ASN A 7 0.04 -12.13 -14.71
CA ASN A 7 0.90 -11.32 -15.62
C ASN A 7 0.19 -10.16 -16.35
N HIS A 8 -0.60 -9.35 -15.62
CA HIS A 8 -1.27 -8.19 -16.22
C HIS A 8 -0.26 -7.10 -16.64
N PRO A 9 -0.36 -6.51 -17.84
CA PRO A 9 0.55 -5.44 -18.31
C PRO A 9 0.54 -4.17 -17.45
N ALA A 10 -0.47 -4.00 -16.58
CA ALA A 10 -0.59 -2.88 -15.64
C ALA A 10 0.30 -3.01 -14.38
N ARG A 11 1.11 -4.06 -14.28
CA ARG A 11 2.04 -4.29 -13.17
C ARG A 11 2.96 -3.10 -12.82
N PRO A 12 3.54 -2.38 -13.81
CA PRO A 12 4.35 -1.21 -13.51
C PRO A 12 3.54 -0.09 -12.84
N LEU A 13 2.29 0.12 -13.26
CA LEU A 13 1.41 1.13 -12.70
C LEU A 13 1.09 0.84 -11.23
N TYR A 14 0.76 -0.41 -10.90
CA TYR A 14 0.47 -0.80 -9.52
C TYR A 14 1.66 -0.63 -8.57
N ARG A 15 2.89 -0.89 -9.05
CA ARG A 15 4.11 -0.63 -8.27
C ARG A 15 4.39 0.85 -8.08
N VAL A 16 4.16 1.66 -9.11
CA VAL A 16 4.27 3.13 -8.99
C VAL A 16 3.27 3.65 -7.97
N LEU A 17 2.01 3.18 -7.99
CA LEU A 17 1.01 3.56 -7.00
C LEU A 17 1.40 3.16 -5.57
N ALA A 18 1.84 1.92 -5.36
CA ALA A 18 2.32 1.48 -4.04
C ALA A 18 3.53 2.28 -3.56
N GLY A 19 4.46 2.59 -4.47
CA GLY A 19 5.61 3.44 -4.18
C GLY A 19 5.23 4.87 -3.82
N LEU A 20 4.30 5.48 -4.56
CA LEU A 20 3.78 6.82 -4.30
C LEU A 20 3.09 6.89 -2.92
N ILE A 21 2.32 5.88 -2.55
CA ILE A 21 1.71 5.78 -1.22
C ILE A 21 2.78 5.72 -0.13
N GLY A 22 3.80 4.87 -0.30
CA GLY A 22 4.92 4.78 0.64
C GLY A 22 5.67 6.10 0.80
N VAL A 23 5.94 6.80 -0.31
CA VAL A 23 6.58 8.12 -0.31
C VAL A 23 5.70 9.15 0.42
N TYR A 24 4.41 9.20 0.11
CA TYR A 24 3.48 10.11 0.79
C TYR A 24 3.49 9.89 2.31
N ILE A 25 3.37 8.64 2.75
CA ILE A 25 3.38 8.27 4.17
C ILE A 25 4.71 8.66 4.83
N LEU A 26 5.83 8.46 4.14
CA LEU A 26 7.14 8.85 4.66
C LEU A 26 7.28 10.37 4.79
N VAL A 27 6.87 11.14 3.78
CA VAL A 27 6.91 12.60 3.81
C VAL A 27 5.99 13.14 4.91
N PHE A 28 4.79 12.57 5.04
CA PHE A 28 3.87 12.88 6.14
C PHE A 28 4.51 12.59 7.50
N GLY A 29 5.13 11.43 7.68
CA GLY A 29 5.78 11.05 8.93
C GLY A 29 6.94 11.99 9.28
N VAL A 30 7.82 12.31 8.33
CA VAL A 30 8.96 13.22 8.56
C VAL A 30 8.48 14.63 8.90
N TRP A 31 7.49 15.15 8.16
CA TRP A 31 6.91 16.47 8.44
C TRP A 31 6.20 16.49 9.79
N GLY A 32 5.42 15.45 10.09
CA GLY A 32 4.73 15.31 11.36
C GLY A 32 5.69 15.23 12.55
N VAL A 33 6.82 14.53 12.41
CA VAL A 33 7.88 14.54 13.43
C VAL A 33 8.44 15.95 13.60
N ALA A 34 8.76 16.66 12.50
CA ALA A 34 9.30 18.01 12.58
C ALA A 34 8.36 18.99 13.32
N GLU A 35 7.06 18.88 13.11
CA GLU A 35 6.05 19.72 13.78
C GLU A 35 5.79 19.32 15.24
N THR A 36 6.03 18.06 15.61
CA THR A 36 5.67 17.52 16.95
C THR A 36 6.86 17.16 17.81
N ILE A 37 8.10 17.45 17.36
CA ILE A 37 9.34 17.07 18.06
C ILE A 37 9.50 17.72 19.45
N GLY A 38 8.79 18.82 19.71
CA GLY A 38 8.76 19.53 20.99
C GLY A 38 7.64 19.09 21.94
N ASP A 39 6.71 18.26 21.46
CA ASP A 39 5.51 17.89 22.20
C ASP A 39 5.66 16.51 22.88
N PRO A 40 4.87 16.23 23.94
CA PRO A 40 4.77 14.90 24.51
C PRO A 40 4.40 13.83 23.46
N LEU A 41 4.94 12.61 23.61
CA LEU A 41 4.75 11.50 22.67
C LEU A 41 3.27 11.23 22.31
N PHE A 42 2.37 11.39 23.27
CA PHE A 42 0.93 11.16 23.15
C PHE A 42 0.11 12.44 23.31
N ASP A 43 0.68 13.58 22.94
CA ASP A 43 -0.07 14.82 23.02
C ASP A 43 -1.30 14.78 22.10
N ARG A 44 -2.41 15.34 22.61
CA ARG A 44 -3.69 15.46 21.89
C ARG A 44 -3.92 16.89 21.38
N GLY A 45 -2.84 17.65 21.23
CA GLY A 45 -2.86 18.99 20.65
C GLY A 45 -3.43 19.04 19.24
N SER A 46 -3.56 20.24 18.69
CA SER A 46 -4.11 20.48 17.36
C SER A 46 -3.02 20.52 16.29
N ASN A 47 -2.11 19.56 16.30
CA ASN A 47 -1.02 19.51 15.31
C ASN A 47 -1.51 18.85 14.03
N TRP A 48 -1.25 19.53 12.91
CA TRP A 48 -1.67 19.09 11.57
C TRP A 48 -0.47 19.03 10.65
N ALA A 49 -0.28 17.89 10.00
CA ALA A 49 0.71 17.71 8.95
C ALA A 49 -0.01 17.22 7.68
N LEU A 50 0.18 17.93 6.57
CA LEU A 50 -0.41 17.57 5.26
C LEU A 50 -1.93 17.30 5.30
N GLY A 51 -2.68 18.01 6.14
CA GLY A 51 -4.14 17.85 6.28
C GLY A 51 -4.59 16.68 7.16
N LEU A 52 -3.65 16.01 7.82
CA LEU A 52 -3.90 14.94 8.78
C LEU A 52 -3.52 15.42 10.18
N ARG A 53 -4.40 15.17 11.15
CA ARG A 53 -4.08 15.37 12.56
C ARG A 53 -3.02 14.35 12.98
N THR A 54 -2.01 14.80 13.70
CA THR A 54 -0.89 13.95 14.08
C THR A 54 -0.40 14.24 15.49
N ASN A 55 0.27 13.26 16.07
CA ASN A 55 1.13 13.42 17.23
C ASN A 55 2.47 12.74 16.96
N LEU A 56 3.44 12.93 17.86
CA LEU A 56 4.80 12.44 17.66
C LEU A 56 4.84 10.91 17.48
N ALA A 57 4.09 10.15 18.29
CA ALA A 57 4.00 8.70 18.16
C ALA A 57 3.45 8.25 16.80
N PHE A 58 2.39 8.90 16.30
CA PHE A 58 1.78 8.58 15.01
C PHE A 58 2.68 8.96 13.83
N SER A 59 3.40 10.08 13.93
CA SER A 59 4.37 10.49 12.92
C SER A 59 5.53 9.51 12.82
N LEU A 60 6.08 9.06 13.96
CA LEU A 60 7.12 8.03 13.99
C LEU A 60 6.65 6.71 13.40
N ALA A 61 5.44 6.26 13.77
CA ALA A 61 4.84 5.06 13.18
C ALA A 61 4.71 5.21 11.65
N SER A 62 4.26 6.37 11.18
CA SER A 62 4.16 6.67 9.75
C SER A 62 5.51 6.62 9.05
N VAL A 63 6.58 7.15 9.64
CA VAL A 63 7.94 7.02 9.07
C VAL A 63 8.33 5.55 8.89
N VAL A 64 8.11 4.73 9.91
CA VAL A 64 8.42 3.29 9.86
C VAL A 64 7.61 2.60 8.76
N PHE A 65 6.29 2.81 8.71
CA PHE A 65 5.44 2.24 7.67
C PHE A 65 5.82 2.72 6.27
N GLY A 66 6.14 4.01 6.10
CA GLY A 66 6.59 4.58 4.83
C GLY A 66 7.86 3.91 4.31
N ILE A 67 8.86 3.71 5.17
CA ILE A 67 10.09 2.99 4.82
C ILE A 67 9.79 1.55 4.41
N VAL A 68 8.98 0.83 5.19
CA VAL A 68 8.60 -0.56 4.90
C VAL A 68 7.92 -0.67 3.54
N LEU A 69 6.99 0.24 3.22
CA LEU A 69 6.30 0.26 1.92
C LEU A 69 7.25 0.58 0.76
N ILE A 70 8.16 1.53 0.92
CA ILE A 70 9.15 1.86 -0.12
C ILE A 70 10.09 0.67 -0.38
N VAL A 71 10.55 0.01 0.69
CA VAL A 71 11.37 -1.21 0.57
C VAL A 71 10.59 -2.32 -0.13
N GLY A 72 9.31 -2.48 0.18
CA GLY A 72 8.42 -3.44 -0.49
C GLY A 72 8.24 -3.15 -1.97
N ALA A 73 7.97 -1.90 -2.32
CA ALA A 73 7.78 -1.46 -3.71
C ALA A 73 9.07 -1.59 -4.56
N SER A 74 10.25 -1.44 -3.94
CA SER A 74 11.55 -1.57 -4.62
C SER A 74 11.88 -3.02 -5.04
N ARG A 75 11.42 -4.02 -4.26
CA ARG A 75 11.69 -5.44 -4.52
C ARG A 75 10.92 -5.92 -5.76
N ARG A 76 11.64 -6.38 -6.80
CA ARG A 76 11.10 -6.90 -8.08
C ARG A 76 10.55 -8.34 -8.00
N THR A 77 10.73 -9.01 -6.87
CA THR A 77 10.35 -10.42 -6.67
C THR A 77 8.90 -10.52 -6.17
N ASN A 78 8.37 -11.75 -6.03
CA ASN A 78 7.03 -12.00 -5.47
C ASN A 78 6.84 -11.43 -4.05
N LEU A 79 7.91 -11.02 -3.37
CA LEU A 79 7.86 -10.29 -2.10
C LEU A 79 7.05 -8.99 -2.21
N GLY A 80 7.10 -8.28 -3.33
CA GLY A 80 6.33 -7.04 -3.52
C GLY A 80 4.82 -7.28 -3.47
N HIS A 81 4.34 -8.37 -4.09
CA HIS A 81 2.94 -8.79 -4.06
C HIS A 81 2.46 -9.06 -2.63
N TYR A 82 3.19 -9.89 -1.88
CA TYR A 82 2.83 -10.22 -0.50
C TYR A 82 2.87 -8.99 0.42
N MET A 83 3.88 -8.13 0.28
CA MET A 83 3.99 -6.92 1.09
C MET A 83 2.85 -5.94 0.82
N ASN A 84 2.48 -5.70 -0.45
CA ASN A 84 1.35 -4.82 -0.77
C ASN A 84 0.02 -5.41 -0.29
N LEU A 85 -0.17 -6.72 -0.45
CA LEU A 85 -1.37 -7.41 0.02
C LEU A 85 -1.50 -7.33 1.55
N THR A 86 -0.44 -7.69 2.29
CA THR A 86 -0.41 -7.62 3.75
C THR A 86 -0.56 -6.19 4.23
N ALA A 87 0.14 -5.23 3.63
CA ALA A 87 -0.01 -3.82 3.98
C ALA A 87 -1.43 -3.31 3.73
N GLY A 88 -2.05 -3.70 2.61
CA GLY A 88 -3.44 -3.36 2.32
C GLY A 88 -4.41 -3.85 3.40
N VAL A 89 -4.27 -5.12 3.81
CA VAL A 89 -5.06 -5.70 4.91
C VAL A 89 -4.82 -4.95 6.23
N VAL A 90 -3.55 -4.69 6.58
CA VAL A 90 -3.19 -3.97 7.80
C VAL A 90 -3.82 -2.57 7.80
N PHE A 91 -3.67 -1.80 6.72
CA PHE A 91 -4.24 -0.45 6.62
C PHE A 91 -5.76 -0.45 6.73
N LEU A 92 -6.46 -1.43 6.13
CA LEU A 92 -7.91 -1.54 6.25
C LEU A 92 -8.33 -1.85 7.69
N LEU A 93 -7.73 -2.85 8.32
CA LEU A 93 -8.04 -3.20 9.71
C LEU A 93 -7.72 -2.05 10.67
N THR A 94 -6.58 -1.39 10.47
CA THR A 94 -6.18 -0.22 11.24
C THR A 94 -7.17 0.93 11.05
N SER A 95 -7.67 1.19 9.83
CA SER A 95 -8.66 2.25 9.59
C SER A 95 -9.99 2.00 10.33
N ILE A 96 -10.45 0.74 10.38
CA ILE A 96 -11.64 0.34 11.13
C ILE A 96 -11.39 0.53 12.64
N LEU A 97 -10.21 0.14 13.13
CA LEU A 97 -9.85 0.33 14.53
C LEU A 97 -9.74 1.83 14.89
N MET A 98 -9.14 2.66 14.03
CA MET A 98 -9.09 4.11 14.20
C MET A 98 -10.50 4.69 14.29
N MET A 99 -11.42 4.22 13.45
CA MET A 99 -12.81 4.65 13.47
C MET A 99 -13.53 4.25 14.77
N SER A 100 -13.30 3.04 15.28
CA SER A 100 -13.93 2.57 16.51
C SER A 100 -13.42 3.30 17.76
N VAL A 101 -12.15 3.73 17.78
CA VAL A 101 -11.57 4.44 18.93
C VAL A 101 -11.73 5.97 18.86
N LEU A 102 -12.15 6.53 17.72
CA LEU A 102 -12.15 7.98 17.45
C LEU A 102 -12.85 8.82 18.54
N GLN A 103 -13.99 8.35 19.05
CA GLN A 103 -14.82 9.05 20.06
C GLN A 103 -14.57 8.53 21.49
N THR A 104 -13.48 7.81 21.72
CA THR A 104 -13.16 7.21 23.01
C THR A 104 -11.85 7.75 23.58
N ASP A 105 -11.66 7.59 24.88
CA ASP A 105 -10.40 7.94 25.56
C ASP A 105 -9.20 7.13 25.04
N ALA A 106 -9.44 6.02 24.35
CA ALA A 106 -8.42 5.22 23.68
C ALA A 106 -7.83 5.91 22.43
N ASN A 107 -8.31 7.10 22.04
CA ASN A 107 -7.70 7.90 20.97
C ASN A 107 -6.42 8.63 21.43
N PHE A 108 -5.47 7.89 22.01
CA PHE A 108 -4.18 8.44 22.48
C PHE A 108 -3.25 8.86 21.33
N LEU A 109 -3.52 8.39 20.10
CA LEU A 109 -2.80 8.78 18.88
C LEU A 109 -3.42 9.98 18.14
N ASN A 110 -4.48 10.58 18.71
CA ASN A 110 -5.11 11.79 18.20
C ASN A 110 -5.61 11.66 16.75
N PHE A 111 -6.20 10.51 16.42
CA PHE A 111 -6.78 10.22 15.12
C PHE A 111 -7.95 11.15 14.81
N SER A 112 -8.11 11.45 13.53
CA SER A 112 -9.19 12.26 12.96
C SER A 112 -9.95 11.48 11.88
N MET A 113 -11.13 11.95 11.48
CA MET A 113 -11.83 11.34 10.33
C MET A 113 -10.97 11.37 9.05
N SER A 114 -10.14 12.40 8.87
CA SER A 114 -9.20 12.47 7.75
C SER A 114 -8.19 11.31 7.76
N THR A 115 -7.60 10.99 8.93
CA THR A 115 -6.64 9.88 9.04
C THR A 115 -7.29 8.53 8.78
N VAL A 116 -8.55 8.34 9.20
CA VAL A 116 -9.33 7.14 8.90
C VAL A 116 -9.54 6.98 7.40
N ILE A 117 -10.05 8.02 6.73
CA ILE A 117 -10.38 7.98 5.29
C ILE A 117 -9.12 7.73 4.46
N VAL A 118 -8.03 8.46 4.75
CA VAL A 118 -6.76 8.31 4.03
C VAL A 118 -6.18 6.91 4.22
N SER A 119 -6.17 6.39 5.46
CA SER A 119 -5.71 5.02 5.74
C SER A 119 -6.55 3.97 5.03
N MET A 120 -7.87 4.16 4.96
CA MET A 120 -8.78 3.26 4.25
C MET A 120 -8.52 3.28 2.73
N LEU A 121 -8.32 4.46 2.13
CA LEU A 121 -7.97 4.59 0.72
C LEU A 121 -6.64 3.91 0.39
N PHE A 122 -5.61 4.11 1.22
CA PHE A 122 -4.34 3.41 1.05
C PHE A 122 -4.51 1.90 1.19
N GLY A 123 -5.29 1.44 2.16
CA GLY A 123 -5.64 0.03 2.32
C GLY A 123 -6.29 -0.57 1.07
N LEU A 124 -7.28 0.11 0.49
CA LEU A 124 -7.96 -0.34 -0.72
C LEU A 124 -7.02 -0.36 -1.94
N ILE A 125 -6.23 0.69 -2.15
CA ILE A 125 -5.30 0.76 -3.28
C ILE A 125 -4.22 -0.31 -3.13
N LEU A 126 -3.62 -0.48 -1.94
CA LEU A 126 -2.60 -1.48 -1.69
C LEU A 126 -3.16 -2.90 -1.81
N LEU A 127 -4.35 -3.17 -1.27
CA LEU A 127 -5.00 -4.46 -1.41
C LEU A 127 -5.31 -4.77 -2.89
N GLY A 128 -5.82 -3.80 -3.64
CA GLY A 128 -6.04 -3.91 -5.08
C GLY A 128 -4.73 -4.20 -5.82
N THR A 129 -3.68 -3.42 -5.57
CA THR A 129 -2.36 -3.66 -6.18
C THR A 129 -1.82 -5.04 -5.82
N GLY A 130 -1.97 -5.48 -4.57
CA GLY A 130 -1.62 -6.83 -4.12
C GLY A 130 -2.38 -7.88 -4.92
N LEU A 131 -3.71 -7.83 -4.95
CA LEU A 131 -4.51 -8.85 -5.62
C LEU A 131 -4.22 -8.98 -7.13
N TYR A 132 -3.87 -7.87 -7.80
CA TYR A 132 -3.54 -7.82 -9.23
C TYR A 132 -2.05 -8.03 -9.56
N ASP A 133 -1.14 -8.02 -8.59
CA ASP A 133 0.31 -8.24 -8.77
C ASP A 133 0.72 -9.71 -8.59
N LYS A 134 -0.25 -10.64 -8.53
CA LYS A 134 0.01 -12.07 -8.37
C LYS A 134 0.76 -12.63 -9.58
N VAL A 135 2.00 -13.07 -9.36
CA VAL A 135 2.82 -13.78 -10.35
C VAL A 135 2.49 -15.27 -10.27
N GLY A 136 2.10 -15.85 -11.40
CA GLY A 136 1.91 -17.30 -11.53
C GLY A 136 3.26 -18.01 -11.70
N PRO A 137 3.34 -19.32 -11.37
CA PRO A 137 4.54 -20.13 -11.56
C PRO A 137 5.03 -20.11 -13.03
N GLU A 138 6.36 -20.25 -13.22
CA GLU A 138 7.04 -20.09 -14.52
C GLU A 138 6.47 -20.99 -15.64
N GLU A 139 5.94 -22.17 -15.31
CA GLU A 139 5.24 -23.07 -16.25
C GLU A 139 4.05 -22.40 -16.98
N HIS A 140 3.32 -21.49 -16.30
CA HIS A 140 2.23 -20.75 -16.94
C HIS A 140 2.74 -19.64 -17.86
N ALA A 141 3.88 -19.01 -17.55
CA ALA A 141 4.50 -18.01 -18.41
C ALA A 141 5.09 -18.64 -19.68
N GLU A 142 5.64 -19.85 -19.60
CA GLU A 142 6.11 -20.60 -20.78
C GLU A 142 4.95 -21.09 -21.66
N THR A 143 3.86 -21.54 -21.06
CA THR A 143 2.65 -21.97 -21.78
C THR A 143 2.01 -20.80 -22.55
N GLU A 144 1.97 -19.60 -21.96
CA GLU A 144 1.44 -18.40 -22.61
C GLU A 144 2.37 -17.85 -23.70
N ARG A 145 3.70 -17.91 -23.50
CA ARG A 145 4.69 -17.61 -24.55
C ARG A 145 4.56 -18.57 -25.74
N ARG A 146 4.41 -19.88 -25.48
CA ARG A 146 4.21 -20.92 -26.50
C ARG A 146 2.94 -20.69 -27.32
N ASN A 147 1.85 -20.26 -26.69
CA ASN A 147 0.59 -19.99 -27.37
C ASN A 147 0.65 -18.72 -28.23
N ARG A 148 1.41 -17.70 -27.81
CA ARG A 148 1.68 -16.48 -28.61
C ARG A 148 2.61 -16.74 -29.79
N SER A 149 3.52 -17.69 -29.67
CA SER A 149 4.47 -18.06 -30.73
C SER A 149 3.91 -19.05 -31.74
N HIS A 150 2.64 -19.48 -31.63
CA HIS A 150 2.05 -20.33 -32.66
C HIS A 150 1.97 -19.54 -33.97
N PRO A 151 2.75 -19.89 -35.01
CA PRO A 151 2.71 -19.17 -36.26
C PRO A 151 1.41 -19.57 -36.95
N VAL A 152 0.51 -18.61 -37.13
CA VAL A 152 -0.68 -18.72 -38.02
C VAL A 152 -0.25 -18.81 -39.50
N ALA A 153 1.01 -19.16 -39.79
CA ALA A 153 1.61 -19.10 -41.11
C ALA A 153 1.53 -20.42 -41.92
N GLU A 154 1.11 -21.54 -41.33
CA GLU A 154 1.12 -22.83 -42.04
C GLU A 154 -0.21 -23.25 -42.68
N VAL A 155 -1.32 -22.54 -42.43
CA VAL A 155 -2.64 -22.95 -42.95
C VAL A 155 -2.93 -22.42 -44.37
N HIS A 156 -2.07 -21.56 -44.93
CA HIS A 156 -2.25 -21.00 -46.28
C HIS A 156 -1.19 -21.43 -47.29
N ARG A 157 -0.72 -22.68 -47.18
CA ARG A 157 0.21 -23.28 -48.13
C ARG A 157 -0.17 -24.72 -48.47
N ARG A 158 -1.39 -24.95 -48.95
CA ARG A 158 -1.76 -26.12 -49.75
C ARG A 158 -2.83 -25.74 -50.76
#